data_AF-A0A845DU21-F1
#
_entry.id   AF-A0A845DU21-F1
#
_cell.length_a   1.000
_cell.length_b   1.000
_cell.length_c   1.000
_cell.angle_alpha   90.00
_cell.angle_beta   90.00
_cell.angle_gamma   90.00
#
_symmetry.space_group_name_H-M   'P 1'
#
loop_
_entity.id
_entity.type
_entity.pdbx_description
1 polymer ?
#
loop_
_entity_poly.entity_id
_entity_poly.type
_entity_poly.pdbx_seq_one_letter_code
_entity_poly.pdbx_strand_id
1 'polypeptide(L)' 'MMEFLYFPEDKSEYIPAVLMLLLFIVAAAVTMIWIIKASQKEEHTFDQNYSINEQKNHESKEPH' A
#
# COMPACT_ATOMS: atom_id res chain seq x y z
N MET A 1 -30.07 9.24 27.00
CA MET A 1 -29.08 10.35 26.95
C MET A 1 -27.71 9.74 27.22
N MET A 2 -26.81 9.79 26.22
CA MET A 2 -25.43 9.26 26.17
C MET A 2 -25.16 7.90 26.83
N GLU A 3 -25.38 6.83 26.06
CA GLU A 3 -24.76 5.50 26.26
C GLU A 3 -23.34 5.44 25.67
N PHE A 4 -22.68 6.58 25.45
CA PHE A 4 -21.58 6.67 24.50
C PHE A 4 -20.17 6.48 25.10
N LEU A 5 -20.07 6.28 26.41
CA LEU A 5 -18.81 5.93 27.08
C LEU A 5 -19.07 4.87 28.16
N TYR A 6 -19.65 3.72 27.79
CA TYR A 6 -19.55 2.54 28.65
C TYR A 6 -18.11 2.04 28.58
N PHE A 7 -17.35 2.37 29.61
CA PHE A 7 -16.06 1.78 29.87
C PHE A 7 -16.29 0.55 30.75
N PRO A 8 -15.99 -0.66 30.25
CA PRO A 8 -15.99 -1.84 31.09
C PRO A 8 -15.21 -1.60 32.38
N GLU A 9 -15.81 -1.93 33.52
CA GLU A 9 -15.12 -1.95 34.82
C GLU A 9 -14.04 -3.03 34.83
N ASP A 10 -14.34 -4.18 34.18
CA ASP A 10 -13.38 -5.26 33.99
C ASP A 10 -12.48 -4.99 32.76
N LYS A 11 -11.17 -4.97 32.98
CA LYS A 11 -10.17 -4.73 31.93
C LYS A 11 -10.12 -5.84 30.88
N SER A 12 -10.63 -7.03 31.19
CA SER A 12 -10.67 -8.15 30.25
C SER A 12 -11.63 -7.92 29.07
N GLU A 13 -12.67 -7.11 29.26
CA GLU A 13 -13.63 -6.79 28.19
C GLU A 13 -13.03 -5.92 27.07
N TYR A 14 -11.88 -5.28 27.29
CA TYR A 14 -11.15 -4.54 26.24
C TYR A 14 -10.26 -5.44 25.37
N ILE A 15 -9.97 -6.68 25.79
CA ILE A 15 -9.10 -7.61 25.07
C ILE A 15 -9.59 -7.82 23.61
N PRO A 16 -10.89 -8.06 23.34
CA PRO A 16 -11.39 -8.20 21.98
C PRO A 16 -11.13 -6.96 21.12
N ALA A 17 -11.29 -5.76 21.68
CA ALA A 17 -11.07 -4.51 20.96
C ALA A 17 -9.59 -4.30 20.59
N VAL A 18 -8.68 -4.59 21.53
CA VAL A 18 -7.23 -4.51 21.27
C VAL A 18 -6.79 -5.55 20.24
N LEU A 19 -7.33 -6.77 20.30
CA LEU A 19 -7.05 -7.81 19.30
C LEU A 19 -7.51 -7.39 17.91
N MET A 20 -8.71 -6.82 17.78
CA MET A 20 -9.21 -6.30 16.50
C MET A 20 -8.33 -5.17 15.98
N LEU A 21 -7.95 -4.22 16.84
CA LEU A 21 -7.06 -3.13 16.47
C LEU A 21 -5.72 -3.65 15.95
N LEU A 22 -5.10 -4.59 16.65
CA LEU A 22 -3.84 -5.20 16.24
C LEU A 22 -3.99 -5.94 14.90
N LEU A 23 -5.09 -6.66 14.69
CA LEU A 23 -5.36 -7.33 13.42
C LEU A 23 -5.41 -6.32 12.27
N PHE A 24 -6.15 -5.22 12.43
CA PHE A 24 -6.24 -4.18 11.39
C PHE A 24 -4.92 -3.48 11.14
N ILE A 25 -4.13 -3.20 12.18
CA ILE A 25 -2.78 -2.61 12.02
C ILE A 25 -1.89 -3.54 11.22
N VAL A 26 -1.86 -4.84 11.56
CA VAL A 26 -1.05 -5.84 10.83
C VAL A 26 -1.55 -5.96 9.40
N ALA A 27 -2.86 -6.05 9.18
CA ALA A 27 -3.44 -6.14 7.84
C ALA A 27 -3.12 -4.90 6.99
N ALA A 28 -3.20 -3.69 7.56
CA ALA A 28 -2.85 -2.45 6.88
C ALA A 28 -1.36 -2.41 6.51
N ALA A 29 -0.47 -2.78 7.44
CA ALA A 29 0.96 -2.85 7.20
C ALA A 29 1.30 -3.84 6.07
N VAL A 30 0.74 -5.05 6.12
CA VAL A 30 0.92 -6.06 5.07
C VAL A 30 0.40 -5.55 3.73
N THR A 31 -0.78 -4.94 3.69
CA THR A 31 -1.38 -4.41 2.47
C THR A 31 -0.51 -3.30 1.87
N MET A 32 -0.02 -2.37 2.68
CA MET A 32 0.90 -1.31 2.25
C MET A 32 2.18 -1.88 1.64
N ILE A 33 2.82 -2.84 2.31
CA ILE A 33 4.02 -3.50 1.79
C ILE A 33 3.72 -4.20 0.47
N TRP A 34 2.56 -4.85 0.35
CA TRP A 34 2.20 -5.58 -0.86
C TRP A 34 1.96 -4.66 -2.04
N ILE A 35 1.27 -3.52 -1.82
CA ILE A 35 1.05 -2.48 -2.82
C ILE A 35 2.39 -1.89 -3.28
N ILE A 36 3.28 -1.53 -2.36
CA ILE A 36 4.59 -0.96 -2.70
C ILE A 36 5.42 -1.95 -3.53
N LYS A 37 5.44 -3.24 -3.15
CA LYS A 37 6.16 -4.27 -3.90
C LYS A 37 5.55 -4.52 -5.28
N ALA A 38 4.23 -4.47 -5.40
CA ALA A 38 3.55 -4.59 -6.69
C ALA A 38 3.92 -3.39 -7.59
N SER A 39 3.87 -2.18 -7.04
CA SER A 39 4.21 -0.95 -7.75
C SER A 39 5.66 -0.91 -8.24
N GLN A 40 6.63 -1.36 -7.43
CA GLN A 40 8.05 -1.41 -7.86
C GLN A 40 8.28 -2.36 -9.04
N LYS A 41 7.50 -3.44 -9.13
CA LYS A 41 7.58 -4.38 -10.25
C LYS A 41 7.05 -3.76 -11.55
N GLU A 42 6.00 -2.93 -11.43
CA GLU A 42 5.44 -2.18 -12.55
C GLU A 42 6.36 -1.03 -12.97
N GLU A 43 6.97 -0.32 -12.01
CA GLU A 43 7.91 0.78 -12.26
C GLU A 43 9.14 0.32 -13.05
N HIS A 44 9.77 -0.79 -12.67
CA HIS A 44 10.90 -1.34 -13.43
C HIS A 44 10.52 -1.71 -14.87
N THR A 45 9.27 -2.13 -15.09
CA THR A 45 8.75 -2.41 -16.44
C THR A 45 8.46 -1.11 -17.19
N PHE A 46 7.96 -0.09 -16.50
CA PHE A 46 7.66 1.22 -17.08
C PHE A 46 8.93 1.97 -17.50
N ASP A 47 9.94 2.05 -16.64
CA ASP A 47 11.21 2.72 -16.92
C ASP A 47 11.95 2.08 -18.11
N GLN A 48 11.93 0.74 -18.18
CA GLN A 48 12.53 0.02 -19.29
C GLN A 48 11.78 0.27 -20.61
N ASN A 49 10.46 0.35 -20.57
CA ASN A 49 9.69 0.70 -21.77
C ASN A 49 9.83 2.19 -22.14
N TYR A 50 9.92 3.10 -21.18
CA TYR A 50 10.07 4.53 -21.45
C TYR A 50 11.42 4.82 -22.10
N SER A 51 12.52 4.28 -21.54
CA SER A 51 13.87 4.40 -22.10
C SER A 51 14.00 3.79 -23.50
N ILE A 52 13.39 2.61 -23.74
CA ILE A 52 13.37 1.99 -25.07
C ILE A 52 12.55 2.80 -26.07
N ASN A 53 11.44 3.42 -25.65
CA ASN A 53 10.65 4.29 -26.53
C ASN A 53 11.33 5.63 -26.81
N GLU A 54 12.05 6.23 -25.86
CA GLU A 54 12.86 7.44 -26.11
C GLU A 54 13.98 7.18 -27.11
N GLN A 55 14.72 6.08 -26.98
CA GLN A 55 15.76 5.71 -27.96
C GLN A 55 15.17 5.48 -29.36
N LYS A 56 14.05 4.76 -29.48
CA LYS A 56 13.36 4.59 -30.78
C LYS A 56 12.89 5.90 -31.40
N ASN A 57 12.40 6.84 -30.58
CA ASN A 57 11.95 8.14 -31.07
C ASN A 57 13.11 9.07 -31.47
N HIS A 58 14.30 8.88 -30.91
CA HIS A 58 15.51 9.57 -31.35
C HIS A 58 16.09 8.96 -32.64
N GLU A 59 16.11 7.64 -32.77
CA GLU A 59 16.61 6.94 -33.97
C GLU A 59 15.70 7.14 -35.19
N SER A 60 14.38 7.26 -34.98
CA SER A 60 13.41 7.57 -36.06
C SER A 60 13.45 9.03 -36.55
N LYS A 61 14.18 9.92 -35.87
CA LYS A 61 14.25 11.36 -36.19
C LYS A 61 15.57 11.76 -36.85
N GLU A 62 16.48 10.83 -37.15
CA GLU A 62 17.62 11.11 -38.02
C GLU A 62 17.20 10.94 -39.49
N PRO A 63 17.14 12.02 -40.29
CA PRO A 63 17.05 11.91 -41.74
C PRO A 63 18.47 11.87 -42.31
N HIS A 64 18.87 10.75 -42.92
CA HIS A 64 19.84 10.74 -44.02
C HIS A 64 19.62 9.55 -44.94
#